data_AF-A0A9P5Y7G3-F1
#
_entry.id   AF-A0A9P5Y7G3-F1
#
_cell.length_a   1.000
_cell.length_b   1.000
_cell.length_c   1.000
_cell.angle_alpha   90.00
_cell.angle_beta   90.00
_cell.angle_gamma   90.00
#
_symmetry.space_group_name_H-M   'P 1'
#
loop_
_entity.id
_entity.type
_entity.pdbx_description
1 polymer ?
#
loop_
_entity_poly.entity_id
_entity_poly.type
_entity_poly.pdbx_seq_one_letter_code
_entity_poly.pdbx_strand_id
1 'polypeptide(L)'
;MQPFILGLDTGSATTATCGPNFGWTKNSRNVPPCRLVENLLSAFSPEKAWKIQPLADGLYYSQPTSEKSEINKCACWAVYNLVSACAVCQGFSNAIPSWPVYSVQCDVTTDILLPSTTMADSEDIAVPFWAATNPKIWSFQRFNATQAEEIANQREQDFLPSGHVADGNPPLVPVVGILCALTLAALLGIGLYLLALIRQGVSYI
;
A
#
# COMPACT_ATOMS: atom_id res chain seq x y z
N MET A 1 19.40 11.95 -5.17
CA MET A 1 18.97 10.93 -4.20
C MET A 1 19.45 9.58 -4.70
N GLN A 2 20.02 8.76 -3.83
CA GLN A 2 20.54 7.44 -4.18
C GLN A 2 19.62 6.34 -3.63
N PRO A 3 19.43 5.23 -4.36
CA PRO A 3 18.60 4.13 -3.89
C PRO A 3 19.24 3.44 -2.68
N PHE A 4 18.45 3.22 -1.64
CA PHE A 4 18.73 2.30 -0.56
C PHE A 4 18.05 0.97 -0.87
N ILE A 5 18.86 -0.03 -1.21
CA ILE A 5 18.35 -1.33 -1.65
C ILE A 5 17.72 -2.08 -0.48
N LEU A 6 16.44 -2.43 -0.62
CA LEU A 6 15.77 -3.31 0.32
C LEU A 6 16.38 -4.71 0.22
N GLY A 7 16.85 -5.26 1.35
CA GLY A 7 17.09 -6.70 1.49
C GLY A 7 18.48 -7.27 1.14
N LEU A 8 19.59 -6.64 1.55
CA LEU A 8 20.91 -7.30 1.55
C LEU A 8 21.76 -6.91 2.77
N ASP A 9 21.31 -7.24 3.99
CA ASP A 9 22.17 -7.13 5.17
C ASP A 9 22.10 -8.40 6.05
N THR A 10 23.26 -8.99 6.35
CA THR A 10 23.39 -10.27 7.07
C THR A 10 23.31 -10.13 8.61
N GLY A 11 23.12 -8.92 9.15
CA GLY A 11 22.97 -8.65 10.60
C GLY A 11 21.67 -7.92 11.02
N SER A 12 21.13 -8.27 12.20
CA SER A 12 19.96 -7.75 12.99
C SER A 12 18.61 -7.41 12.32
N ALA A 13 17.52 -7.44 13.08
CA ALA A 13 16.11 -7.25 12.65
C ALA A 13 15.82 -5.84 12.07
N THR A 14 14.63 -5.60 11.50
CA THR A 14 14.17 -4.23 11.14
C THR A 14 14.25 -3.29 12.35
N THR A 15 15.04 -2.23 12.22
CA THR A 15 15.25 -1.21 13.27
C THR A 15 14.61 0.13 12.93
N ALA A 16 14.06 0.29 11.73
CA ALA A 16 13.30 1.48 11.35
C ALA A 16 12.07 1.64 12.26
N THR A 17 11.99 2.76 12.97
CA THR A 17 10.89 3.10 13.88
C THR A 17 10.14 4.32 13.39
N CYS A 18 8.85 4.37 13.70
CA CYS A 18 7.99 5.49 13.35
C CYS A 18 7.83 6.44 14.54
N GLY A 19 7.69 7.74 14.25
CA GLY A 19 7.27 8.73 15.24
C GLY A 19 5.84 8.48 15.77
N PRO A 20 5.48 9.06 16.92
CA PRO A 20 4.21 8.76 17.61
C PRO A 20 2.95 9.15 16.82
N ASN A 21 3.05 10.14 15.91
CA ASN A 21 1.92 10.63 15.12
C ASN A 21 1.52 9.70 13.96
N PHE A 22 2.24 8.59 13.76
CA PHE A 22 1.97 7.63 12.69
C PHE A 22 1.20 6.40 13.18
N GLY A 23 0.46 6.51 14.28
CA GLY A 23 -0.36 5.42 14.81
C GLY A 23 -1.36 4.86 13.78
N TRP A 24 -1.90 5.71 12.91
CA TRP A 24 -2.84 5.34 11.85
C TRP A 24 -2.24 4.42 10.77
N THR A 25 -0.91 4.38 10.64
CA THR A 25 -0.21 3.53 9.67
C THR A 25 -0.09 2.07 10.11
N LYS A 26 -0.41 1.78 11.37
CA LYS A 26 -0.39 0.42 11.90
C LYS A 26 -1.53 -0.38 11.29
N ASN A 27 -1.30 -1.67 11.08
CA ASN A 27 -2.38 -2.60 10.73
C ASN A 27 -3.25 -2.92 11.96
N SER A 28 -4.32 -3.69 11.73
CA SER A 28 -5.23 -4.24 12.74
C SER A 28 -4.54 -5.04 13.85
N ARG A 29 -3.30 -5.48 13.63
CA ARG A 29 -2.45 -6.20 14.59
C ARG A 29 -1.41 -5.30 15.26
N ASN A 30 -1.55 -3.98 15.16
CA ASN A 30 -0.66 -2.97 15.72
C ASN A 30 0.79 -3.01 15.19
N VAL A 31 1.03 -3.64 14.04
CA VAL A 31 2.35 -3.71 13.40
C VAL A 31 2.59 -2.43 12.59
N PRO A 32 3.72 -1.71 12.80
CA PRO A 32 4.04 -0.48 12.08
C PRO A 32 4.45 -0.75 10.62
N PRO A 33 4.36 0.25 9.72
CA PRO A 33 4.55 0.08 8.28
C PRO A 33 5.94 -0.46 7.91
N CYS A 34 7.00 -0.02 8.59
CA CYS A 34 8.35 -0.53 8.33
C CYS A 34 8.47 -2.04 8.55
N ARG A 35 7.87 -2.56 9.62
CA ARG A 35 7.88 -4.00 9.91
C ARG A 35 6.94 -4.77 8.99
N LEU A 36 5.84 -4.14 8.56
CA LEU A 36 4.95 -4.74 7.56
C LEU A 36 5.62 -4.97 6.21
N VAL A 37 6.53 -4.09 5.77
CA VAL A 37 7.31 -4.33 4.55
C VAL A 37 8.14 -5.61 4.69
N GLU A 38 8.87 -5.78 5.80
CA GLU A 38 9.65 -7.00 6.07
C GLU A 38 8.77 -8.24 6.03
N ASN A 39 7.64 -8.22 6.76
CA ASN A 39 6.73 -9.37 6.84
C ASN A 39 6.16 -9.70 5.46
N LEU A 40 5.73 -8.69 4.71
CA LEU A 40 5.15 -8.86 3.38
C LEU A 40 6.17 -9.41 2.38
N LEU A 41 7.39 -8.88 2.37
CA LEU A 41 8.43 -9.36 1.46
C LEU A 41 8.90 -10.78 1.82
N SER A 42 9.04 -11.08 3.12
CA SER A 42 9.37 -12.43 3.61
C SER A 42 8.31 -13.47 3.23
N ALA A 43 7.08 -13.02 3.06
CA ALA A 43 6.00 -13.85 2.59
C ALA A 43 6.06 -14.21 1.10
N PHE A 44 6.55 -13.29 0.27
CA PHE A 44 6.72 -13.52 -1.17
C PHE A 44 8.02 -14.24 -1.51
N SER A 45 9.07 -14.05 -0.70
CA SER A 45 10.39 -14.65 -0.90
C SER A 45 10.94 -15.12 0.45
N PRO A 46 10.43 -16.24 1.02
CA PRO A 46 10.83 -16.74 2.34
C PRO A 46 12.30 -17.16 2.41
N GLU A 47 12.92 -17.45 1.28
CA GLU A 47 14.35 -17.72 1.16
C GLU A 47 15.24 -16.48 1.31
N LYS A 48 14.65 -15.27 1.32
CA LYS A 48 15.37 -14.00 1.44
C LYS A 48 15.19 -13.38 2.81
N ALA A 49 16.29 -12.87 3.36
CA ALA A 49 16.27 -12.09 4.61
C ALA A 49 15.98 -10.61 4.31
N TRP A 50 14.71 -10.25 4.30
CA TRP A 50 14.29 -8.86 4.11
C TRP A 50 14.45 -8.04 5.38
N LYS A 51 15.00 -6.84 5.26
CA LYS A 51 15.20 -5.94 6.40
C LYS A 51 15.02 -4.50 5.98
N ILE A 52 14.38 -3.72 6.84
CA ILE A 52 14.20 -2.29 6.65
C ILE A 52 15.09 -1.55 7.64
N GLN A 53 16.17 -0.96 7.13
CA GLN A 53 17.05 -0.10 7.92
C GLN A 53 16.51 1.33 7.95
N PRO A 54 16.85 2.12 8.98
CA PRO A 54 16.51 3.53 9.04
C PRO A 54 17.04 4.28 7.81
N LEU A 55 16.23 5.17 7.26
CA LEU A 55 16.71 6.05 6.18
C LEU A 55 17.72 7.06 6.73
N ALA A 56 18.66 7.43 5.86
CA ALA A 56 19.56 8.54 6.06
C ALA A 56 19.30 9.63 5.00
N ASP A 57 19.78 10.85 5.27
CA ASP A 57 19.61 11.98 4.36
C ASP A 57 20.12 11.68 2.95
N GLY A 58 19.29 12.03 1.96
CA GLY A 58 19.62 11.84 0.53
C GLY A 58 19.38 10.43 0.00
N LEU A 59 18.99 9.48 0.84
CA LEU A 59 18.60 8.13 0.46
C LEU A 59 17.08 7.99 0.31
N TYR A 60 16.63 6.98 -0.43
CA TYR A 60 15.23 6.57 -0.51
C TYR A 60 15.16 5.05 -0.61
N TYR A 61 14.09 4.44 -0.11
CA TYR A 61 13.90 3.00 -0.29
C TYR A 61 13.66 2.66 -1.75
N SER A 62 14.48 1.78 -2.31
CA SER A 62 14.25 1.26 -3.65
C SER A 62 13.21 0.16 -3.64
N GLN A 63 12.85 -0.28 -4.84
CA GLN A 63 12.21 -1.56 -5.06
C GLN A 63 13.06 -2.72 -4.46
N PRO A 64 12.40 -3.81 -4.01
CA PRO A 64 13.03 -5.10 -3.73
C PRO A 64 13.81 -5.60 -4.96
N THR A 65 14.86 -6.40 -4.77
CA THR A 65 15.90 -6.75 -5.77
C THR A 65 15.42 -7.03 -7.21
N SER A 66 16.34 -6.86 -8.17
CA SER A 66 16.13 -6.78 -9.64
C SER A 66 15.51 -7.97 -10.38
N GLU A 67 15.05 -9.01 -9.69
CA GLU A 67 14.39 -10.14 -10.33
C GLU A 67 12.88 -9.89 -10.40
N LYS A 68 12.42 -9.52 -11.60
CA LYS A 68 11.01 -9.17 -11.87
C LYS A 68 10.00 -10.23 -11.39
N SER A 69 10.41 -11.49 -11.23
CA SER A 69 9.53 -12.63 -10.95
C SER A 69 9.04 -12.74 -9.49
N GLU A 70 9.54 -11.94 -8.56
CA GLU A 70 9.30 -12.20 -7.13
C GLU A 70 8.08 -11.47 -6.54
N ILE A 71 7.64 -10.37 -7.17
CA ILE A 71 6.57 -9.53 -6.62
C ILE A 71 5.54 -9.20 -7.70
N ASN A 72 4.30 -9.64 -7.45
CA ASN A 72 3.16 -9.37 -8.34
C ASN A 72 2.65 -7.92 -8.21
N LYS A 73 1.70 -7.53 -9.06
CA LYS A 73 1.24 -6.13 -9.19
C LYS A 73 0.65 -5.56 -7.91
N CYS A 74 -0.23 -6.29 -7.23
CA CYS A 74 -0.88 -5.82 -6.00
C CYS A 74 0.07 -5.82 -4.81
N ALA A 75 0.94 -6.84 -4.71
CA ALA A 75 2.03 -6.85 -3.74
C ALA A 75 2.96 -5.65 -3.94
N CYS A 76 3.24 -5.28 -5.19
CA CYS A 76 4.06 -4.11 -5.50
C CYS A 76 3.42 -2.79 -5.06
N TRP A 77 2.10 -2.65 -5.17
CA TRP A 77 1.38 -1.49 -4.62
C TRP A 77 1.51 -1.44 -3.09
N ALA A 78 1.28 -2.57 -2.42
CA ALA A 78 1.40 -2.68 -0.97
C ALA A 78 2.82 -2.37 -0.47
N VAL A 79 3.84 -3.00 -1.06
CA VAL A 79 5.24 -2.73 -0.71
C VAL A 79 5.58 -1.26 -0.96
N TYR A 80 5.19 -0.68 -2.09
CA TYR A 80 5.43 0.74 -2.37
C TYR A 80 4.80 1.67 -1.33
N ASN A 81 3.52 1.47 -1.01
CA ASN A 81 2.81 2.32 -0.06
C ASN A 81 3.36 2.13 1.37
N LEU A 82 3.63 0.89 1.79
CA LEU A 82 4.20 0.60 3.11
C LEU A 82 5.61 1.17 3.27
N VAL A 83 6.47 1.02 2.26
CA VAL A 83 7.84 1.53 2.32
C VAL A 83 7.88 3.07 2.24
N SER A 84 6.94 3.67 1.50
CA SER A 84 6.76 5.12 1.47
C SER A 84 6.23 5.65 2.81
N ALA A 85 5.24 4.99 3.42
CA ALA A 85 4.76 5.32 4.75
C ALA A 85 5.86 5.17 5.81
N CYS A 86 6.69 4.13 5.68
CA CYS A 86 7.87 3.94 6.52
C CYS A 86 8.85 5.12 6.38
N ALA A 87 9.11 5.61 5.15
CA ALA A 87 9.96 6.78 4.95
C ALA A 87 9.37 8.05 5.60
N VAL A 88 8.08 8.31 5.38
CA VAL A 88 7.39 9.47 5.97
C VAL A 88 7.41 9.38 7.50
N CYS A 89 7.15 8.19 8.06
CA CYS A 89 7.06 8.03 9.51
C CYS A 89 8.39 8.22 10.24
N GLN A 90 9.51 8.06 9.52
CA GLN A 90 10.87 8.35 9.96
C GLN A 90 11.28 9.82 9.75
N GLY A 91 10.42 10.65 9.14
CA GLY A 91 10.69 12.06 8.85
C GLY A 91 11.17 12.37 7.43
N PHE A 92 11.28 11.38 6.55
CA PHE A 92 11.84 11.54 5.20
C PHE A 92 10.76 11.65 4.11
N SER A 93 9.88 12.66 4.23
CA SER A 93 8.76 12.85 3.28
C SER A 93 9.21 13.16 1.85
N ASN A 94 10.43 13.67 1.66
CA ASN A 94 11.04 13.93 0.35
C ASN A 94 11.68 12.68 -0.28
N ALA A 95 11.92 11.62 0.50
CA ALA A 95 12.60 10.38 0.09
C ALA A 95 11.66 9.32 -0.49
N ILE A 96 10.62 9.76 -1.22
CA ILE A 96 9.61 8.89 -1.81
C ILE A 96 9.75 8.96 -3.33
N PRO A 97 10.18 7.92 -4.04
CA PRO A 97 10.16 7.93 -5.50
C PRO A 97 8.70 8.00 -6.00
N SER A 98 8.49 8.59 -7.18
CA SER A 98 7.18 8.48 -7.84
C SER A 98 6.94 7.02 -8.24
N TRP A 99 5.67 6.64 -8.31
CA TRP A 99 5.25 5.30 -8.70
C TRP A 99 5.86 4.86 -10.04
N PRO A 100 5.89 5.67 -11.12
CA PRO A 100 6.54 5.26 -12.36
C PRO A 100 8.03 4.94 -12.23
N VAL A 101 8.73 5.57 -11.29
CA VAL A 101 10.15 5.29 -11.00
C VAL A 101 10.29 3.99 -10.21
N TYR A 102 9.41 3.76 -9.24
CA TYR A 102 9.44 2.57 -8.39
C TYR A 102 8.92 1.31 -9.10
N SER A 103 7.94 1.45 -9.98
CA SER A 103 7.22 0.30 -10.57
C SER A 103 7.95 -0.36 -11.73
N VAL A 104 9.18 0.06 -12.05
CA VAL A 104 9.95 -0.46 -13.20
C VAL A 104 10.27 -1.95 -13.03
N GLN A 105 10.35 -2.44 -11.79
CA GLN A 105 10.63 -3.85 -11.48
C GLN A 105 9.41 -4.64 -10.98
N CYS A 106 8.22 -4.03 -11.01
CA CYS A 106 6.99 -4.74 -10.67
C CYS A 106 6.50 -5.56 -11.86
N ASP A 107 6.38 -6.88 -11.71
CA ASP A 107 5.77 -7.71 -12.76
C ASP A 107 4.24 -7.57 -12.75
N VAL A 108 3.67 -7.52 -13.96
CA VAL A 108 2.30 -7.10 -14.24
C VAL A 108 1.34 -8.27 -14.44
N THR A 109 1.77 -9.49 -14.11
CA THR A 109 1.09 -10.71 -14.55
C THR A 109 -0.12 -11.09 -13.69
N THR A 110 -0.20 -10.67 -12.42
CA THR A 110 -1.33 -11.02 -11.53
C THR A 110 -1.73 -9.91 -10.55
N ASP A 111 -3.04 -9.84 -10.24
CA ASP A 111 -3.66 -8.90 -9.30
C ASP A 111 -3.92 -9.52 -7.91
N ILE A 112 -3.15 -10.54 -7.53
CA ILE A 112 -3.31 -11.24 -6.24
C ILE A 112 -2.47 -10.54 -5.18
N LEU A 113 -3.09 -9.96 -4.15
CA LEU A 113 -2.36 -9.22 -3.12
C LEU A 113 -1.54 -10.09 -2.16
N LEU A 114 -2.01 -11.30 -1.83
CA LEU A 114 -1.33 -12.24 -0.92
C LEU A 114 -1.47 -13.67 -1.49
N PRO A 115 -0.41 -14.51 -1.48
CA PRO A 115 -0.50 -15.89 -1.93
C PRO A 115 -1.36 -16.71 -0.95
N SER A 116 -2.40 -17.37 -1.46
CA SER A 116 -3.38 -18.11 -0.66
C SER A 116 -2.87 -19.45 -0.10
N THR A 117 -1.71 -19.95 -0.55
CA THR A 117 -1.27 -21.34 -0.30
C THR A 117 -0.01 -21.46 0.56
N THR A 118 0.68 -20.37 0.90
CA THR A 118 1.95 -20.41 1.66
C THR A 118 1.94 -19.60 2.96
N MET A 119 0.83 -18.95 3.27
CA MET A 119 0.77 -17.87 4.27
C MET A 119 -0.08 -18.19 5.51
N ALA A 120 -0.55 -19.43 5.62
CA ALA A 120 -1.66 -19.81 6.48
C ALA A 120 -1.51 -19.45 7.98
N ASP A 121 -0.30 -19.21 8.47
CA ASP A 121 -0.06 -19.02 9.91
C ASP A 121 0.80 -17.79 10.26
N SER A 122 1.01 -16.84 9.34
CA SER A 122 1.68 -15.60 9.72
C SER A 122 0.70 -14.63 10.39
N GLU A 123 0.63 -14.72 11.72
CA GLU A 123 -0.05 -13.75 12.59
C GLU A 123 0.50 -12.32 12.45
N ASP A 124 1.51 -12.08 11.62
CA ASP A 124 2.10 -10.75 11.43
C ASP A 124 1.79 -10.12 10.05
N ILE A 125 1.07 -10.81 9.17
CA ILE A 125 0.73 -10.29 7.84
C ILE A 125 -0.76 -9.94 7.76
N ALA A 126 -1.05 -8.66 8.02
CA ALA A 126 -2.31 -8.02 7.65
C ALA A 126 -1.95 -6.72 6.92
N VAL A 127 -2.30 -6.63 5.63
CA VAL A 127 -1.98 -5.46 4.80
C VAL A 127 -3.10 -4.44 4.96
N PRO A 128 -2.81 -3.24 5.50
CA PRO A 128 -3.83 -2.20 5.63
C PRO A 128 -4.49 -1.87 4.30
N PHE A 129 -5.77 -1.54 4.34
CA PHE A 129 -6.51 -1.20 3.12
C PHE A 129 -5.84 -0.07 2.32
N TRP A 130 -5.43 0.99 3.01
CA TRP A 130 -4.72 2.12 2.40
C TRP A 130 -3.41 1.70 1.74
N ALA A 131 -2.74 0.65 2.25
CA ALA A 131 -1.50 0.16 1.68
C ALA A 131 -1.74 -0.57 0.34
N ALA A 132 -2.89 -1.21 0.15
CA ALA A 132 -3.22 -1.83 -1.14
C ALA A 132 -3.71 -0.83 -2.21
N THR A 133 -3.80 0.47 -1.89
CA THR A 133 -4.34 1.48 -2.79
C THR A 133 -3.45 1.70 -4.01
N ASN A 134 -4.04 1.76 -5.20
CA ASN A 134 -3.34 1.96 -6.47
C ASN A 134 -2.50 3.26 -6.44
N PRO A 135 -1.17 3.20 -6.54
CA PRO A 135 -0.33 4.38 -6.41
C PRO A 135 -0.51 5.46 -7.49
N LYS A 136 -1.19 5.13 -8.58
CA LYS A 136 -1.55 6.09 -9.64
C LYS A 136 -2.58 7.14 -9.20
N ILE A 137 -3.34 6.88 -8.13
CA ILE A 137 -4.36 7.84 -7.64
C ILE A 137 -3.77 8.89 -6.70
N TRP A 138 -2.56 8.67 -6.19
CA TRP A 138 -1.91 9.67 -5.35
C TRP A 138 -1.56 10.91 -6.16
N SER A 139 -1.52 12.05 -5.47
CA SER A 139 -1.06 13.30 -6.05
C SER A 139 0.34 13.14 -6.66
N PHE A 140 0.50 13.51 -7.94
CA PHE A 140 1.75 13.32 -8.71
C PHE A 140 2.24 11.87 -8.79
N GLN A 141 1.35 10.90 -8.58
CA GLN A 141 1.68 9.47 -8.48
C GLN A 141 2.78 9.21 -7.44
N ARG A 142 2.79 9.96 -6.34
CA ARG A 142 3.72 9.79 -5.22
C ARG A 142 2.91 9.60 -3.97
N PHE A 143 3.27 8.63 -3.13
CA PHE A 143 2.58 8.39 -1.86
C PHE A 143 2.33 9.69 -1.11
N ASN A 144 1.08 9.88 -0.69
CA ASN A 144 0.62 11.08 0.01
C ASN A 144 0.05 10.64 1.36
N ALA A 145 0.74 10.99 2.44
CA ALA A 145 0.38 10.57 3.79
C ALA A 145 -1.00 11.09 4.23
N THR A 146 -1.38 12.32 3.84
CA THR A 146 -2.70 12.87 4.13
C THR A 146 -3.80 12.08 3.43
N GLN A 147 -3.65 11.81 2.13
CA GLN A 147 -4.62 11.00 1.37
C GLN A 147 -4.71 9.57 1.90
N ALA A 148 -3.58 8.97 2.29
CA ALA A 148 -3.55 7.63 2.86
C ALA A 148 -4.19 7.57 4.25
N GLU A 149 -3.99 8.58 5.09
CA GLU A 149 -4.63 8.70 6.41
C GLU A 149 -6.15 8.89 6.27
N GLU A 150 -6.62 9.67 5.31
CA GLU A 150 -8.05 9.80 4.99
C GLU A 150 -8.67 8.43 4.64
N ILE A 151 -7.97 7.61 3.85
CA ILE A 151 -8.41 6.24 3.53
C ILE A 151 -8.37 5.34 4.76
N ALA A 152 -7.32 5.41 5.57
CA ALA A 152 -7.22 4.62 6.81
C ALA A 152 -8.38 4.93 7.77
N ASN A 153 -8.81 6.20 7.83
CA ASN A 153 -9.92 6.64 8.66
C ASN A 153 -11.30 6.15 8.19
N GLN A 154 -11.41 5.60 6.99
CA GLN A 154 -12.64 4.93 6.51
C GLN A 154 -12.89 3.58 7.22
N ARG A 155 -11.90 3.07 7.97
CA ARG A 155 -11.98 1.83 8.78
C ARG A 155 -12.31 0.59 7.96
N GLU A 156 -11.82 0.57 6.73
CA GLU A 156 -11.84 -0.63 5.91
C GLU A 156 -10.95 -1.71 6.52
N GLN A 157 -11.34 -2.96 6.35
CA GLN A 157 -10.61 -4.10 6.92
C GLN A 157 -9.28 -4.33 6.20
N ASP A 158 -8.30 -4.82 6.95
CA ASP A 158 -7.02 -5.26 6.38
C ASP A 158 -7.20 -6.50 5.51
N PHE A 159 -6.35 -6.61 4.49
CA PHE A 159 -6.24 -7.82 3.70
C PHE A 159 -5.42 -8.87 4.45
N LEU A 160 -6.03 -10.04 4.64
CA LEU A 160 -5.44 -11.19 5.32
C LEU A 160 -5.06 -12.28 4.31
N PRO A 161 -4.04 -13.12 4.61
CA PRO A 161 -3.51 -14.08 3.64
C PRO A 161 -4.45 -15.24 3.31
N SER A 162 -5.32 -15.57 4.26
CA SER A 162 -6.50 -16.39 4.06
C SER A 162 -7.69 -15.44 4.12
N GLY A 163 -8.62 -15.50 3.17
CA GLY A 163 -9.81 -14.64 3.07
C GLY A 163 -10.81 -14.71 4.25
N HIS A 164 -10.35 -15.03 5.45
CA HIS A 164 -11.06 -14.82 6.70
C HIS A 164 -10.95 -13.34 7.06
N VAL A 165 -11.93 -12.58 6.59
CA VAL A 165 -12.40 -11.33 7.21
C VAL A 165 -12.24 -11.47 8.73
N ALA A 166 -11.43 -10.62 9.36
CA ALA A 166 -11.28 -10.63 10.81
C ALA A 166 -12.67 -10.44 11.43
N ASP A 167 -13.08 -11.36 12.30
CA ASP A 167 -14.35 -11.34 13.02
C ASP A 167 -14.45 -10.11 13.93
N GLY A 168 -14.83 -8.98 13.33
CA GLY A 168 -15.38 -7.81 13.99
C GLY A 168 -16.71 -7.53 13.32
N ASN A 169 -17.80 -7.89 14.01
CA ASN A 169 -19.21 -7.73 13.62
C ASN A 169 -19.45 -6.80 12.39
N PRO A 170 -19.77 -7.35 11.21
CA PRO A 170 -19.98 -6.53 10.03
C PRO A 170 -21.38 -5.89 10.07
N PRO A 171 -21.55 -4.59 9.77
CA PRO A 171 -22.77 -4.19 9.08
C PRO A 171 -22.72 -4.87 7.69
N LEU A 172 -23.74 -5.68 7.41
CA LEU A 172 -23.93 -6.40 6.15
C LEU A 172 -23.73 -5.48 4.94
N VAL A 173 -22.57 -5.58 4.28
CA VAL A 173 -22.37 -5.15 2.90
C VAL A 173 -21.69 -6.32 2.18
N PRO A 174 -22.19 -6.78 1.01
CA PRO A 174 -21.71 -8.00 0.39
C PRO A 174 -20.28 -7.84 -0.11
N VAL A 175 -19.43 -8.79 0.30
CA VAL A 175 -18.10 -9.03 -0.24
C VAL A 175 -18.21 -9.38 -1.73
N VAL A 176 -17.82 -8.45 -2.59
CA VAL A 176 -17.41 -8.72 -3.96
C VAL A 176 -16.09 -7.97 -4.16
N GLY A 177 -15.08 -8.68 -4.66
CA GLY A 177 -13.74 -8.14 -4.91
C GLY A 177 -13.74 -6.99 -5.91
N ILE A 178 -13.81 -5.76 -5.41
CA ILE A 178 -13.81 -4.54 -6.22
C ILE A 178 -12.82 -3.53 -5.64
N LEU A 179 -11.53 -3.88 -5.59
CA LEU A 179 -10.44 -2.90 -5.41
C LEU A 179 -9.27 -3.08 -6.38
N CYS A 180 -9.48 -3.87 -7.43
CA CYS A 180 -8.70 -3.74 -8.68
C CYS A 180 -9.50 -3.04 -9.79
N ALA A 181 -10.75 -2.64 -9.56
CA ALA A 181 -11.56 -1.94 -10.54
C ALA A 181 -12.54 -0.94 -9.88
N LEU A 182 -12.06 0.25 -9.51
CA LEU A 182 -12.95 1.39 -9.26
C LEU A 182 -12.49 2.62 -10.05
N THR A 183 -12.95 2.68 -11.30
CA THR A 183 -13.01 3.94 -12.07
C THR A 183 -14.44 4.35 -12.43
N LEU A 184 -15.48 3.60 -12.03
CA LEU A 184 -16.85 3.85 -12.52
C LEU A 184 -17.73 4.72 -11.61
N ALA A 185 -17.52 4.74 -10.29
CA ALA A 185 -18.36 5.54 -9.39
C ALA A 185 -18.08 7.05 -9.52
N ALA A 186 -16.82 7.46 -9.63
CA ALA A 186 -16.45 8.86 -9.84
C ALA A 186 -16.94 9.39 -11.21
N LEU A 187 -16.89 8.56 -12.26
CA LEU A 187 -17.36 8.95 -13.60
C LEU A 187 -18.89 9.07 -13.68
N LEU A 188 -19.64 8.21 -13.01
CA LEU A 188 -21.10 8.33 -12.93
C LEU A 188 -21.53 9.57 -12.13
N GLY A 189 -20.84 9.87 -11.02
CA GLY A 189 -21.10 11.09 -10.23
C GLY A 189 -20.85 12.37 -11.02
N ILE A 190 -19.72 12.44 -11.73
CA ILE A 190 -19.39 13.58 -12.61
C ILE A 190 -20.38 13.68 -13.78
N GLY A 191 -20.76 12.56 -14.39
CA GLY A 191 -21.73 12.54 -15.49
C GLY A 191 -23.12 13.03 -15.09
N LEU A 192 -23.62 12.60 -13.93
CA LEU A 192 -24.91 13.06 -13.39
C LEU A 192 -24.86 14.53 -12.97
N TYR A 193 -23.74 14.99 -12.41
CA TYR A 193 -23.55 16.40 -12.05
C TYR A 193 -23.55 17.32 -13.28
N LEU A 194 -22.85 16.92 -14.36
CA LEU A 194 -22.84 17.68 -15.62
C LEU A 194 -24.23 17.68 -16.29
N LEU A 195 -24.97 16.57 -16.27
CA LEU A 195 -26.34 16.52 -16.77
C LEU A 195 -27.30 17.42 -15.98
N ALA A 196 -27.12 17.51 -14.67
CA ALA A 196 -27.91 18.41 -13.82
C ALA A 196 -27.63 19.88 -14.16
N LEU A 197 -26.38 20.25 -14.40
CA LEU A 197 -26.01 21.62 -14.81
C LEU A 197 -26.59 22.00 -16.17
N ILE A 198 -26.56 21.09 -17.14
CA ILE A 198 -27.18 21.33 -18.47
C ILE A 198 -28.69 21.53 -18.31
N ARG A 199 -29.36 20.73 -17.47
CA ARG A 199 -30.80 20.85 -17.25
C ARG A 199 -31.21 22.17 -16.59
N GLN A 200 -30.38 22.72 -15.71
CA GLN A 200 -30.64 24.02 -15.07
C GLN A 200 -30.40 25.20 -16.02
N GLY A 201 -29.50 25.07 -17.00
CA GLY A 201 -29.27 26.10 -18.02
C GLY A 201 -30.40 26.24 -19.05
N VAL A 202 -31.16 25.17 -19.31
CA VAL A 202 -32.26 25.17 -20.32
C VAL A 202 -33.54 25.85 -19.81
N SER A 203 -33.66 26.16 -18.51
CA SER A 203 -34.83 26.89 -17.97
C SER A 203 -34.71 28.43 -18.01
N TYR A 204 -33.64 28.97 -18.62
CA TYR A 204 -33.39 30.42 -18.71
C TYR A 204 -33.35 30.96 -20.16
N ILE A 205 -34.03 30.32 -21.10
CA ILE A 205 -34.27 30.83 -22.46
C ILE A 205 -35.75 30.75 -22.79
#